data_AF-A0A1D3L287-F1
#
_entry.id   AF-A0A1D3L287-F1
#
_cell.length_a   1.000
_cell.length_b   1.000
_cell.length_c   1.000
_cell.angle_alpha   90.00
_cell.angle_beta   90.00
_cell.angle_gamma   90.00
#
_symmetry.space_group_name_H-M   'P 1'
#
loop_
_entity.id
_entity.type
_entity.pdbx_description
1 polymer ?
#
loop_
_entity_poly.entity_id
_entity_poly.type
_entity_poly.pdbx_seq_one_letter_code
_entity_poly.pdbx_strand_id
1 'polypeptide(L)' 'MSMTKEMIEAINNDLVFVATVNREGIPNVVPIGFARPLDENTILIADNFMKKTREP' A
#
# COMPACT_ATOMS: atom_id res chain seq x y z
N MET A 1 16.97 4.99 0.30
CA MET A 1 16.31 5.35 -0.98
C MET A 1 14.93 5.84 -0.63
N SER A 2 14.54 6.98 -1.20
CA SER A 2 13.24 7.64 -0.98
C SER A 2 12.46 7.66 -2.30
N MET A 3 11.15 7.83 -2.25
CA MET A 3 10.30 7.88 -3.44
C MET A 3 10.70 9.05 -4.34
N THR A 4 10.71 8.84 -5.65
CA THR A 4 10.87 9.94 -6.61
C THR A 4 9.59 10.77 -6.67
N LYS A 5 9.68 11.98 -7.25
CA LYS A 5 8.49 12.82 -7.50
C LYS A 5 7.43 12.10 -8.34
N GLU A 6 7.87 11.37 -9.36
CA GLU A 6 7.00 10.55 -10.21
C GLU A 6 6.25 9.48 -9.41
N MET A 7 6.93 8.80 -8.47
CA MET A 7 6.27 7.82 -7.60
C MET A 7 5.24 8.46 -6.67
N ILE A 8 5.56 9.62 -6.09
CA ILE A 8 4.64 10.39 -5.23
C ILE A 8 3.40 10.83 -6.03
N GLU A 9 3.58 11.28 -7.27
CA GLU A 9 2.49 11.65 -8.17
C GLU A 9 1.61 10.45 -8.55
N ALA A 10 2.21 9.30 -8.87
CA ALA A 10 1.48 8.07 -9.17
C ALA A 10 0.59 7.62 -7.99
N ILE A 11 1.11 7.63 -6.76
CA ILE A 11 0.33 7.25 -5.57
C ILE A 11 -0.85 8.21 -5.33
N ASN A 12 -0.69 9.49 -5.66
CA ASN A 12 -1.77 10.48 -5.48
C ASN A 12 -2.88 10.37 -6.53
N ASN A 13 -2.54 10.00 -7.76
CA ASN A 13 -3.44 10.08 -8.90
C ASN A 13 -4.02 8.72 -9.32
N ASP A 14 -3.33 7.62 -9.03
CA ASP A 14 -3.69 6.28 -9.50
C ASP A 14 -4.22 5.38 -8.38
N LEU A 15 -4.85 4.27 -8.77
CA LEU A 15 -5.24 3.21 -7.84
C LEU A 15 -4.00 2.41 -7.40
N VAL A 16 -3.74 2.39 -6.09
CA VAL A 16 -2.60 1.66 -5.52
C VAL A 16 -2.98 0.20 -5.27
N PHE A 17 -2.05 -0.72 -5.50
CA PHE A 17 -2.19 -2.13 -5.12
C PHE A 17 -1.16 -2.48 -4.05
N VAL A 18 -1.63 -3.04 -2.93
CA VAL A 18 -0.75 -3.48 -1.83
C VAL A 18 -0.70 -5.00 -1.82
N ALA A 19 0.51 -5.54 -1.96
CA ALA A 19 0.77 -6.97 -1.85
C ALA A 19 1.38 -7.30 -0.48
N THR A 20 0.86 -8.33 0.18
CA THR A 20 1.36 -8.87 1.44
C THR A 20 1.48 -10.38 1.35
N VAL A 21 2.18 -10.99 2.30
CA VAL A 21 2.31 -12.44 2.43
C VAL A 21 2.18 -12.81 3.91
N ASN A 22 1.45 -13.88 4.20
CA ASN A 22 1.36 -14.41 5.57
C ASN A 22 2.58 -15.28 5.91
N ARG A 23 2.65 -15.80 7.14
CA ARG A 23 3.79 -16.64 7.59
C ARG A 23 3.91 -17.97 6.84
N GLU A 24 2.85 -18.43 6.22
CA GLU A 24 2.82 -19.66 5.41
C GLU A 24 3.27 -19.43 3.96
N GLY A 25 3.59 -18.18 3.59
CA GLY A 25 4.00 -17.84 2.23
C GLY A 25 2.83 -17.63 1.26
N ILE A 26 1.59 -17.55 1.75
CA ILE A 26 0.40 -17.35 0.91
C ILE A 26 0.28 -15.85 0.57
N PRO A 27 0.34 -15.46 -0.71
CA PRO A 27 0.25 -14.07 -1.12
C PRO A 27 -1.18 -13.54 -1.07
N ASN A 28 -1.30 -12.23 -0.84
CA ASN A 28 -2.53 -11.47 -0.90
C ASN A 28 -2.25 -10.13 -1.59
N VAL A 29 -3.09 -9.72 -2.54
CA VAL A 29 -3.00 -8.40 -3.18
C VAL A 29 -4.39 -7.76 -3.22
N VAL A 30 -4.47 -6.50 -2.82
CA VAL A 30 -5.73 -5.76 -2.80
C VAL A 30 -5.55 -4.33 -3.32
N PRO A 31 -6.57 -3.78 -4.02
CA PRO A 31 -6.57 -2.38 -4.39
C PRO A 31 -6.87 -1.49 -3.18
N ILE A 32 -6.17 -0.37 -3.06
CA ILE A 32 -6.32 0.65 -2.02
C ILE A 32 -6.66 1.99 -2.71
N GLY A 33 -7.93 2.39 -2.62
CA GLY A 33 -8.38 3.68 -3.18
C GLY A 33 -7.97 4.90 -2.34
N PHE A 34 -7.66 4.69 -1.06
CA PHE A 34 -7.27 5.75 -0.12
C PHE A 34 -5.82 5.57 0.34
N ALA A 35 -4.91 5.69 -0.61
CA ALA A 35 -3.48 5.80 -0.36
C ALA A 35 -3.02 7.26 -0.53
N ARG A 36 -2.18 7.75 0.37
CA ARG A 36 -1.62 9.11 0.32
C ARG A 36 -0.16 9.10 0.78
N PRO A 37 0.78 9.66 0.01
CA PRO A 37 2.11 9.96 0.52
C PRO A 37 1.98 11.02 1.63
N LEU A 38 2.67 10.81 2.76
CA LEU A 38 2.81 11.83 3.81
C LEU A 38 4.13 12.60 3.64
N ASP A 39 5.17 11.89 3.21
CA ASP A 39 6.50 12.40 2.88
C ASP A 39 7.19 11.45 1.89
N GLU A 40 8.44 11.70 1.54
CA GLU A 40 9.21 10.91 0.56
C GLU A 40 9.50 9.45 1.00
N ASN A 41 9.25 9.11 2.27
CA ASN A 41 9.51 7.80 2.85
C ASN A 41 8.26 7.12 3.41
N THR A 42 7.13 7.82 3.48
CA THR A 42 5.94 7.37 4.20
C THR A 42 4.70 7.46 3.33
N ILE A 43 3.96 6.34 3.25
CA ILE A 43 2.64 6.27 2.62
C ILE A 43 1.63 5.89 3.70
N LEU A 44 0.56 6.68 3.81
CA LEU A 44 -0.62 6.34 4.59
C LEU A 44 -1.60 5.54 3.72
N ILE A 45 -2.05 4.40 4.23
CA ILE A 45 -3.12 3.60 3.63
C ILE A 45 -4.30 3.51 4.60
N ALA A 46 -5.52 3.74 4.12
CA ALA A 46 -6.70 3.51 4.92
C ALA A 46 -7.02 2.01 4.98
N ASP A 47 -6.96 1.45 6.18
CA ASP A 47 -7.35 0.06 6.40
C ASP A 47 -8.88 -0.05 6.50
N ASN A 48 -9.49 -0.61 5.46
CA ASN A 48 -10.91 -0.92 5.43
C ASN A 48 -11.10 -2.44 5.29
N PHE A 49 -11.08 -3.14 6.44
CA PHE A 49 -11.19 -4.60 6.52
C PHE A 49 -10.02 -5.37 5.87
N MET A 50 -8.76 -4.93 6.02
CA MET A 50 -7.59 -5.67 5.54
C MET A 50 -7.25 -6.93 6.38
N LYS A 51 -8.25 -7.75 6.70
CA LYS A 51 -8.16 -8.90 7.61
C LYS A 51 -7.08 -9.90 7.19
N LYS A 52 -7.04 -10.28 5.91
CA LYS A 52 -6.03 -11.20 5.35
C LYS A 52 -4.59 -10.67 5.46
N THR A 53 -4.40 -9.36 5.55
CA THR A 53 -3.08 -8.75 5.75
C THR A 53 -2.71 -8.68 7.23
N ARG A 54 -3.68 -8.49 8.13
CA ARG A 54 -3.46 -8.41 9.57
C ARG A 54 -3.32 -9.77 10.25
N GLU A 55 -4.00 -10.78 9.72
CA GLU A 55 -3.97 -12.13 10.24
C GLU A 55 -2.63 -12.79 9.87
N PRO A 56 -1.81 -13.18 10.86
CA PRO A 56 -0.44 -13.67 10.66
C PRO A 56 -0.36 -15.05 10.02
#